data_AF-A0A6P0JUD1-F1
#
_entry.id   AF-A0A6P0JUD1-F1
#
_cell.length_a   1.000
_cell.length_b   1.000
_cell.length_c   1.000
_cell.angle_alpha   90.00
_cell.angle_beta   90.00
_cell.angle_gamma   90.00
#
_symmetry.space_group_name_H-M   'P 1'
#
loop_
_entity.id
_entity.type
_entity.pdbx_description
1 polymer ?
#
loop_
_entity_poly.entity_id
_entity_poly.type
_entity_poly.pdbx_seq_one_letter_code
_entity_poly.pdbx_strand_id
1 'polypeptide(L)'
;LAQSTNLIPSVANIVSVIGSTVGVLLVVTFFVTSSDSGSLVVDHLTSGGKLDSPIPQRVFWAVMEGVVAAVLLLGGGLNALQTAAITTGLPFALVLLIMCFSLRRGLAEDLADLEAEELRSLEAEDEYLDKVPADMPRR
;
A
#
# COMPACT_ATOMS: atom_id res chain seq x y z
N LEU A 1 -45.96 3.72 35.79
CA LEU A 1 -44.79 2.80 35.91
C LEU A 1 -44.59 1.90 34.68
N ALA A 2 -45.56 1.70 33.78
CA ALA A 2 -45.41 0.89 32.56
C ALA A 2 -44.72 1.59 31.37
N GLN A 3 -44.41 2.88 31.46
CA GLN A 3 -43.82 3.65 30.36
C GLN A 3 -42.28 3.69 30.40
N SER A 4 -41.64 3.44 31.56
CA SER A 4 -40.17 3.45 31.67
C SER A 4 -39.51 2.14 31.24
N THR A 5 -40.25 1.02 31.18
CA THR A 5 -39.73 -0.31 30.80
C THR A 5 -39.59 -0.51 29.28
N ASN A 6 -40.20 0.34 28.46
CA ASN A 6 -40.08 0.30 26.99
C ASN A 6 -38.93 1.19 26.45
N LEU A 7 -38.34 2.04 27.28
CA LEU A 7 -37.30 2.98 26.86
C LEU A 7 -35.97 2.28 26.56
N ILE A 8 -35.57 1.33 27.41
CA ILE A 8 -34.32 0.58 27.28
C ILE A 8 -34.27 -0.27 26.00
N PRO A 9 -35.28 -1.10 25.68
CA PRO A 9 -35.27 -1.86 24.43
C PRO A 9 -35.39 -0.96 23.18
N SER A 10 -36.12 0.16 23.26
CA SER A 10 -36.23 1.11 22.15
C SER A 10 -34.93 1.86 21.89
N VAL A 11 -34.22 2.30 22.94
CA VAL A 11 -32.91 2.94 22.83
C VAL A 11 -31.86 1.96 22.32
N ALA A 12 -31.88 0.71 22.80
CA ALA A 12 -30.99 -0.34 22.28
C ALA A 12 -31.19 -0.59 20.78
N ASN A 13 -32.44 -0.60 20.32
CA ASN A 13 -32.76 -0.73 18.89
C ASN A 13 -32.25 0.47 18.08
N ILE A 14 -32.43 1.70 18.58
CA ILE A 14 -31.93 2.91 17.91
C ILE A 14 -30.40 2.87 17.80
N VAL A 15 -29.69 2.52 18.87
CA VAL A 15 -28.22 2.40 18.87
C VAL A 15 -27.76 1.31 17.90
N SER A 16 -28.45 0.17 17.85
CA SER A 16 -28.14 -0.92 16.90
C SER A 16 -28.34 -0.49 15.44
N VAL A 17 -29.43 0.22 15.13
CA VAL A 17 -29.72 0.72 13.77
C VAL A 17 -28.70 1.77 13.36
N ILE A 18 -28.38 2.74 14.24
CA ILE A 18 -27.36 3.76 13.95
C ILE A 18 -25.99 3.09 13.77
N GLY A 19 -25.61 2.19 14.68
CA GLY A 19 -24.32 1.50 14.65
C GLY A 19 -24.14 0.62 13.41
N SER A 20 -25.16 -0.15 13.04
CA SER A 20 -25.13 -0.97 11.82
C SER A 20 -25.12 -0.11 10.56
N THR A 21 -25.91 0.96 10.51
CA THR A 21 -25.93 1.89 9.36
C THR A 21 -24.57 2.57 9.17
N VAL A 22 -23.98 3.10 10.24
CA VAL A 22 -22.64 3.71 10.21
C VAL A 22 -21.60 2.66 9.85
N GLY A 23 -21.68 1.45 10.41
CA GLY A 23 -20.78 0.35 10.10
C GLY A 23 -20.80 -0.02 8.62
N VAL A 24 -21.99 -0.15 8.02
CA VAL A 24 -22.14 -0.42 6.57
C VAL A 24 -21.54 0.73 5.75
N LEU A 25 -21.83 1.99 6.09
CA LEU A 25 -21.25 3.14 5.39
C LEU A 25 -19.72 3.17 5.46
N LEU A 26 -19.14 2.85 6.63
CA LEU A 26 -17.70 2.75 6.80
C LEU A 26 -17.12 1.65 5.93
N VAL A 27 -17.67 0.43 6.00
CA VAL A 27 -17.19 -0.70 5.19
C VAL A 27 -17.26 -0.38 3.70
N VAL A 28 -18.36 0.21 3.22
CA VAL A 28 -18.50 0.61 1.80
C VAL A 28 -17.47 1.67 1.42
N THR A 29 -17.27 2.70 2.24
CA THR A 29 -16.32 3.79 1.94
C THR A 29 -14.88 3.28 1.93
N PHE A 30 -14.49 2.48 2.93
CA PHE A 30 -13.16 1.85 2.98
C PHE A 30 -12.95 0.92 1.79
N PHE A 31 -13.97 0.15 1.41
CA PHE A 31 -13.90 -0.75 0.27
C PHE A 31 -13.69 0.02 -1.05
N VAL A 32 -14.47 1.09 -1.30
CA VAL A 32 -14.34 1.92 -2.51
C VAL A 32 -12.96 2.58 -2.60
N THR A 33 -12.51 3.24 -1.53
CA THR A 33 -11.20 3.92 -1.52
C THR A 33 -10.04 2.93 -1.63
N SER A 34 -10.16 1.76 -0.99
CA SER A 34 -9.15 0.70 -1.09
C SER A 34 -9.09 0.09 -2.49
N SER A 35 -10.24 -0.16 -3.13
CA SER A 35 -10.29 -0.69 -4.51
C SER A 35 -9.81 0.36 -5.54
N ASP A 36 -10.06 1.64 -5.30
CA ASP A 36 -9.53 2.72 -6.14
C ASP A 36 -7.99 2.74 -6.17
N SER A 37 -7.36 2.51 -5.01
CA SER A 37 -5.90 2.37 -4.89
C SER A 37 -5.38 1.03 -5.45
N GLY A 38 -6.11 -0.06 -5.21
CA GLY A 38 -5.74 -1.41 -5.65
C GLY A 38 -5.73 -1.55 -7.17
N SER A 39 -6.81 -1.09 -7.82
CA SER A 39 -6.94 -1.10 -9.28
C SER A 39 -5.82 -0.31 -9.96
N LEU A 40 -5.38 0.82 -9.36
CA LEU A 40 -4.25 1.60 -9.87
C LEU A 40 -2.92 0.83 -9.82
N VAL A 41 -2.66 0.08 -8.75
CA VAL A 41 -1.45 -0.76 -8.65
C VAL A 41 -1.48 -1.86 -9.71
N VAL A 42 -2.61 -2.55 -9.90
CA VAL A 42 -2.77 -3.58 -10.94
C VAL A 42 -2.59 -2.99 -12.33
N ASP A 43 -3.13 -1.79 -12.55
CA ASP A 43 -3.01 -1.05 -13.80
C ASP A 43 -1.55 -0.69 -14.13
N HIS A 44 -0.78 -0.25 -13.15
CA HIS A 44 0.65 0.01 -13.31
C HIS A 44 1.46 -1.27 -13.58
N LEU A 45 1.13 -2.38 -12.92
CA LEU A 45 1.77 -3.68 -13.16
C LEU A 45 1.48 -4.21 -14.57
N THR A 46 0.26 -4.01 -15.08
CA THR A 46 -0.19 -4.54 -16.38
C THR A 46 0.18 -3.64 -17.57
N SER A 47 0.39 -2.35 -17.36
CA SER A 47 0.87 -1.39 -18.38
C SER A 47 2.40 -1.39 -18.56
N GLY A 48 3.12 -2.23 -17.81
CA GLY A 48 4.59 -2.28 -17.84
C GLY A 48 5.27 -1.11 -17.11
N GLY A 49 4.59 -0.52 -16.11
CA GLY A 49 5.11 0.59 -15.31
C GLY A 49 4.88 1.98 -15.93
N LYS A 50 4.03 2.10 -16.95
CA LYS A 50 3.67 3.40 -17.53
C LYS A 50 2.60 4.07 -16.66
N LEU A 51 2.91 5.27 -16.17
CA LEU A 51 2.04 6.04 -15.27
C LEU A 51 0.76 6.57 -15.95
N ASP A 52 0.73 6.64 -17.28
CA ASP A 52 -0.46 6.99 -18.07
C ASP A 52 -1.10 5.74 -18.64
N SER A 53 -1.90 5.06 -17.82
CA SER A 53 -2.77 3.97 -18.27
C SER A 53 -4.18 4.50 -18.54
N PRO A 54 -4.83 4.08 -19.64
CA PRO A 54 -6.12 4.64 -20.03
C PRO A 54 -7.23 4.29 -19.02
N ILE A 55 -8.04 5.28 -18.64
CA ILE A 55 -9.17 5.20 -17.68
C ILE A 55 -10.04 3.92 -17.81
N PRO A 56 -10.36 3.41 -19.02
CA PRO A 56 -11.11 2.16 -19.17
C PRO A 56 -10.44 0.92 -18.55
N GLN A 57 -9.11 0.84 -18.54
CA GLN A 57 -8.35 -0.27 -17.97
C GLN A 57 -8.50 -0.33 -16.45
N ARG A 58 -8.43 0.84 -15.79
CA ARG A 58 -8.68 0.97 -14.35
C ARG A 58 -10.10 0.56 -13.97
N VAL A 59 -11.10 1.02 -14.73
CA VAL A 59 -12.51 0.64 -14.49
C VAL A 59 -12.72 -0.85 -14.70
N PHE A 60 -12.09 -1.44 -15.72
CA PHE A 60 -12.13 -2.89 -15.94
C PHE A 60 -11.63 -3.67 -14.72
N TRP A 61 -10.47 -3.31 -14.16
CA TRP A 61 -9.92 -3.98 -12.98
C TRP A 61 -10.80 -3.79 -11.73
N ALA A 62 -11.30 -2.58 -11.48
CA ALA A 62 -12.20 -2.33 -10.35
C ALA A 62 -13.51 -3.14 -10.43
N VAL A 63 -14.11 -3.25 -11.64
CA VAL A 63 -15.32 -4.06 -11.84
C VAL A 63 -15.02 -5.54 -11.69
N MET A 64 -13.89 -6.02 -12.23
CA MET A 64 -13.49 -7.42 -12.11
C MET A 64 -13.27 -7.85 -10.66
N GLU A 65 -12.67 -7.01 -9.80
CA GLU A 65 -12.55 -7.26 -8.36
C GLU A 65 -13.93 -7.46 -7.70
N GLY A 66 -14.88 -6.58 -7.99
CA GLY A 66 -16.26 -6.69 -7.47
C GLY A 66 -16.99 -7.94 -7.97
N VAL A 67 -16.81 -8.30 -9.24
CA VAL A 67 -17.40 -9.52 -9.83
C VAL A 67 -16.84 -10.77 -9.19
N VAL A 68 -15.52 -10.85 -8.99
CA VAL A 68 -14.88 -12.00 -8.33
C VAL A 68 -15.40 -12.14 -6.90
N ALA A 69 -15.50 -11.04 -6.14
CA ALA A 69 -16.05 -11.05 -4.80
C ALA A 69 -17.51 -11.53 -4.78
N ALA A 70 -18.35 -11.05 -5.70
CA ALA A 70 -19.75 -11.47 -5.82
C ALA A 70 -19.89 -12.95 -6.15
N VAL A 71 -19.10 -13.47 -7.10
CA VAL A 71 -19.11 -14.89 -7.49
C VAL A 71 -18.67 -15.79 -6.34
N LEU A 72 -17.62 -15.42 -5.61
CA LEU A 72 -17.16 -16.19 -4.44
C LEU A 72 -18.19 -16.22 -3.32
N LEU A 73 -18.85 -15.08 -3.06
CA LEU A 73 -19.91 -15.00 -2.06
C LEU A 73 -21.14 -15.84 -2.46
N LEU A 74 -21.56 -15.80 -3.72
CA LEU A 74 -22.71 -16.59 -4.20
C LEU A 74 -22.40 -18.09 -4.24
N GLY A 75 -21.17 -18.48 -4.59
CA GLY A 75 -20.78 -19.88 -4.75
C GLY A 75 -20.48 -20.61 -3.44
N GLY A 76 -19.88 -19.94 -2.45
CA GLY A 76 -19.47 -20.59 -1.20
C GLY A 76 -19.48 -19.69 0.04
N GLY A 77 -20.08 -18.51 -0.05
CA GLY A 77 -20.25 -17.59 1.06
C GLY A 77 -18.94 -17.07 1.64
N LEU A 78 -18.98 -16.68 2.91
CA LEU A 78 -17.84 -16.08 3.61
C LEU A 78 -16.62 -17.01 3.68
N ASN A 79 -16.86 -18.32 3.84
CA ASN A 79 -15.78 -19.31 3.90
C ASN A 79 -15.00 -19.36 2.59
N ALA A 80 -15.67 -19.35 1.44
CA ALA A 80 -14.99 -19.32 0.15
C ALA A 80 -14.15 -18.04 -0.03
N LEU A 81 -14.67 -16.89 0.39
CA LEU A 81 -13.94 -15.62 0.34
C LEU A 81 -12.67 -15.65 1.21
N GLN A 82 -12.76 -16.21 2.42
CA GLN A 82 -11.62 -16.37 3.32
C GLN A 82 -10.59 -17.35 2.78
N THR A 83 -11.01 -18.50 2.26
CA THR A 83 -10.10 -19.49 1.67
C THR A 83 -9.39 -18.90 0.45
N ALA A 84 -10.11 -18.20 -0.42
CA ALA A 84 -9.49 -17.50 -1.56
C ALA A 84 -8.42 -16.50 -1.09
N ALA A 85 -8.75 -15.65 -0.11
CA ALA A 85 -7.81 -14.66 0.42
C ALA A 85 -6.55 -15.28 1.04
N ILE A 86 -6.68 -16.37 1.81
CA ILE A 86 -5.53 -17.05 2.43
C ILE A 86 -4.66 -17.73 1.37
N THR A 87 -5.29 -18.43 0.43
CA THR A 87 -4.57 -19.20 -0.61
C THR A 87 -3.83 -18.29 -1.59
N THR A 88 -4.36 -17.12 -1.92
CA THR A 88 -3.66 -16.12 -2.76
C THR A 88 -2.68 -15.26 -1.96
N GLY A 89 -3.02 -14.93 -0.71
CA GLY A 89 -2.21 -14.06 0.13
C GLY A 89 -0.90 -14.69 0.59
N LEU A 90 -0.92 -15.98 0.93
CA LEU A 90 0.27 -16.70 1.40
C LEU A 90 1.45 -16.71 0.40
N PRO A 91 1.28 -17.09 -0.88
CA PRO A 91 2.38 -17.02 -1.84
C PRO A 91 2.81 -15.58 -2.12
N PHE A 92 1.89 -14.62 -2.14
CA PHE A 92 2.23 -13.20 -2.32
C PHE A 92 3.05 -12.65 -1.13
N ALA A 93 2.78 -13.11 0.09
CA ALA A 93 3.57 -12.74 1.27
C ALA A 93 5.04 -13.16 1.13
N LEU A 94 5.33 -14.31 0.50
CA LEU A 94 6.72 -14.71 0.23
C LEU A 94 7.41 -13.73 -0.74
N VAL A 95 6.69 -13.27 -1.77
CA VAL A 95 7.19 -12.25 -2.70
C VAL A 95 7.48 -10.93 -1.96
N LEU A 96 6.58 -10.51 -1.07
CA LEU A 96 6.78 -9.31 -0.24
C LEU A 96 8.02 -9.43 0.67
N LEU A 97 8.28 -10.61 1.25
CA LEU A 97 9.49 -10.82 2.05
C LEU A 97 10.77 -10.69 1.22
N ILE A 98 10.77 -11.23 0.00
CA ILE A 98 11.89 -11.06 -0.94
C ILE A 98 12.05 -9.58 -1.30
N MET A 99 10.95 -8.88 -1.58
CA MET A 99 10.97 -7.45 -1.89
C MET A 99 11.53 -6.61 -0.73
N CYS A 100 11.15 -6.89 0.51
CA CYS A 100 11.72 -6.24 1.70
C CYS A 100 13.23 -6.49 1.83
N PHE A 101 13.69 -7.71 1.52
CA PHE A 101 15.12 -8.03 1.52
C PHE A 101 15.86 -7.29 0.39
N SER A 102 15.31 -7.26 -0.82
CA SER A 102 15.87 -6.52 -1.96
C SER A 102 15.92 -5.03 -1.69
N LEU A 103 14.89 -4.44 -1.08
CA LEU A 103 14.87 -3.02 -0.72
C LEU A 103 15.95 -2.69 0.31
N ARG A 104 16.08 -3.52 1.36
CA ARG A 104 17.14 -3.34 2.36
C ARG A 104 18.52 -3.41 1.72
N ARG A 105 18.72 -4.36 0.82
CA ARG A 105 20.00 -4.53 0.12
C ARG A 105 20.28 -3.35 -0.81
N GLY A 106 19.31 -2.93 -1.62
CA GLY A 106 19.47 -1.78 -2.52
C GLY A 106 19.78 -0.48 -1.77
N LEU A 107 19.10 -0.24 -0.63
CA LEU A 107 19.38 0.94 0.19
C LEU A 107 20.79 0.89 0.84
N ALA A 108 21.29 -0.31 1.17
CA ALA A 108 22.64 -0.47 1.69
C ALA A 108 23.71 -0.28 0.61
N GLU A 109 23.44 -0.71 -0.62
CA GLU A 109 24.30 -0.47 -1.79
C GLU A 109 24.37 1.04 -2.11
N ASP A 110 23.22 1.73 -2.17
CA ASP A 110 23.17 3.19 -2.36
C ASP A 110 23.97 3.96 -1.29
N LEU A 111 23.86 3.55 -0.02
CA LEU A 111 24.61 4.21 1.06
C LEU A 111 26.13 4.02 0.91
N ALA A 112 26.56 2.81 0.54
CA ALA A 112 27.98 2.51 0.32
C ALA A 112 28.55 3.28 -0.88
N ASP A 113 27.76 3.44 -1.95
CA ASP A 113 28.15 4.22 -3.13
C ASP A 113 28.35 5.70 -2.78
N LEU A 114 27.46 6.28 -1.96
CA LEU A 114 27.58 7.67 -1.49
C LEU A 114 28.82 7.87 -0.59
N GLU A 115 29.09 6.93 0.32
CA GLU A 115 30.30 6.98 1.16
C GLU A 115 31.58 6.87 0.31
N ALA A 116 31.57 6.03 -0.73
CA ALA A 116 32.70 5.89 -1.65
C ALA A 116 32.93 7.15 -2.50
N GLU A 117 31.88 7.83 -2.95
CA GLU A 117 31.98 9.12 -3.65
C GLU A 117 32.55 10.22 -2.73
N GLU A 118 32.10 10.26 -1.46
CA GLU A 118 32.59 11.21 -0.47
C GLU A 118 34.09 11.01 -0.18
N LEU A 119 34.53 9.77 0.10
CA LEU A 119 35.95 9.48 0.35
C LEU A 119 36.84 9.83 -0.85
N ARG A 120 36.40 9.53 -2.08
CA ARG A 120 37.15 9.89 -3.30
C ARG A 120 37.27 11.39 -3.50
N SER A 121 36.24 12.15 -3.11
CA SER A 121 36.29 13.62 -3.16
C SER A 121 37.31 14.18 -2.16
N LEU A 122 37.39 13.60 -0.96
CA LEU A 122 38.37 13.97 0.07
C LEU A 122 39.81 13.61 -0.35
N GLU A 123 40.02 12.42 -0.92
CA GLU A 123 41.33 12.01 -1.46
C GLU A 123 41.80 12.92 -2.61
N ALA A 124 40.88 13.30 -3.51
CA ALA A 124 41.17 14.22 -4.60
C ALA A 124 41.47 15.64 -4.08
N GLU A 125 40.81 16.08 -3.01
CA GLU A 125 41.09 17.34 -2.33
C GLU A 125 42.47 17.32 -1.66
N ASP A 126 42.84 16.25 -0.94
CA ASP A 126 44.16 16.10 -0.33
C ASP A 126 45.29 16.08 -1.38
N GLU A 127 45.11 15.35 -2.48
CA GLU A 127 46.06 15.35 -3.60
C GLU A 127 46.18 16.74 -4.25
N TYR A 128 45.07 17.47 -4.35
CA TYR A 128 45.08 18.86 -4.82
C TYR A 128 45.84 19.75 -3.85
N LEU A 129 45.59 19.64 -2.54
CA LEU A 129 46.23 20.46 -1.51
C LEU A 129 47.74 20.25 -1.40
N ASP A 130 48.26 19.04 -1.61
CA ASP A 130 49.71 18.79 -1.63
C ASP A 130 50.41 19.51 -2.81
N LYS A 131 49.70 19.67 -3.93
CA LYS A 131 50.20 20.40 -5.10
C LYS A 131 50.05 21.92 -4.98
N VAL A 132 49.33 22.40 -3.97
CA VAL A 132 49.11 23.84 -3.74
C VAL A 132 50.36 24.46 -3.11
N PRO A 133 50.99 25.47 -3.74
CA PRO A 133 52.13 26.17 -3.16
C PRO A 133 51.77 26.81 -1.80
N ALA A 134 52.65 26.66 -0.81
CA ALA A 134 52.41 27.14 0.56
C ALA A 134 52.21 28.67 0.67
N ASP A 135 52.58 29.44 -0.37
CA ASP A 135 52.45 30.89 -0.45
C ASP A 135 51.19 31.37 -1.19
N MET A 136 50.28 30.45 -1.55
CA MET A 136 49.00 30.83 -2.16
C MET A 136 48.17 31.69 -1.18
N PRO A 137 47.77 32.93 -1.54
CA PRO A 137 46.93 33.76 -0.69
C PRO A 137 45.51 33.18 -0.62
N ARG A 138 45.07 32.78 0.57
CA ARG A 138 43.68 32.34 0.82
C ARG A 138 42.73 33.49 0.49
N ARG A 139 41.77 33.25 -0.41
CA ARG A 139 40.69 34.19 -0.74
C ARG A 139 39.65 34.27 0.37
#